data_AF-A0A1V3G8R3-F1
#
_entry.id   AF-A0A1V3G8R3-F1
#
_cell.length_a   1.000
_cell.length_b   1.000
_cell.length_c   1.000
_cell.angle_alpha   90.00
_cell.angle_beta   90.00
_cell.angle_gamma   90.00
#
_symmetry.space_group_name_H-M   'P 1'
#
loop_
_entity.id
_entity.type
_entity.pdbx_description
1 polymer ?
#
loop_
_entity_poly.entity_id
_entity_poly.type
_entity_poly.pdbx_seq_one_letter_code
_entity_poly.pdbx_strand_id
1 'polypeptide(L)'
;MANAKIDTLVKKSGEKGAGVSRASFIRMIRKAKKAGILVVHKTYRSSGGFAHNVFVFQRFDPTGETEVIHRGNDENASDSRAVHTENETETINLLINHQDQKINIRKESASTNTTTENPSLKDLDETFTPDNVPNEFIQTVKPFYNRAIEIYRFWQKARLAYDKFNFDMPLEFMISVTIDAFKTTVFHYKNRKIKTTFGQYFYGTLCGMFGVQKRKEHMAKKPRYNWLDAMEC
;
A
#
# COMPACT_ATOMS: atom_id res chain seq x y z
N MET A 1 0.69 -9.87 -34.08
CA MET A 1 0.25 -8.78 -33.16
C MET A 1 -1.07 -9.20 -32.53
N ALA A 2 -1.28 -8.93 -31.24
CA ALA A 2 -2.51 -9.31 -30.55
C ALA A 2 -3.19 -8.08 -29.94
N ASN A 3 -4.49 -7.93 -30.20
CA ASN A 3 -5.34 -6.92 -29.59
C ASN A 3 -6.26 -7.61 -28.58
N ALA A 4 -6.05 -7.38 -27.30
CA ALA A 4 -6.85 -8.00 -26.25
C ALA A 4 -6.86 -7.17 -24.96
N LYS A 5 -7.96 -7.24 -24.22
CA LYS A 5 -8.02 -6.73 -22.84
C LYS A 5 -7.19 -7.66 -21.95
N ILE A 6 -6.46 -7.06 -21.00
CA ILE A 6 -5.71 -7.80 -19.97
C ILE A 6 -6.63 -8.79 -19.24
N ASP A 7 -7.84 -8.36 -18.89
CA ASP A 7 -8.79 -9.21 -18.15
C ASP A 7 -9.27 -10.39 -18.99
N THR A 8 -9.39 -10.22 -20.32
CA THR A 8 -9.71 -11.30 -21.24
C THR A 8 -8.56 -12.30 -21.33
N LEU A 9 -7.31 -11.84 -21.42
CA LEU A 9 -6.12 -12.70 -21.44
C LEU A 9 -5.96 -13.49 -20.13
N VAL A 10 -6.16 -12.81 -19.00
CA VAL A 10 -6.14 -13.42 -17.67
C VAL A 10 -7.23 -14.48 -17.54
N LYS A 11 -8.47 -14.19 -17.95
CA LYS A 11 -9.58 -15.15 -17.92
C LYS A 11 -9.26 -16.39 -18.77
N LYS A 12 -8.71 -16.18 -19.98
CA LYS A 12 -8.31 -17.25 -20.89
C LYS A 12 -7.16 -18.10 -20.37
N SER A 13 -6.25 -17.52 -19.57
CA SER A 13 -5.13 -18.27 -18.98
C SER A 13 -5.57 -19.38 -18.00
N GLY A 14 -6.76 -19.27 -17.40
CA GLY A 14 -7.30 -20.26 -16.47
C GLY A 14 -8.09 -21.40 -17.11
N GLU A 15 -8.32 -21.38 -18.43
CA GLU A 15 -9.10 -22.44 -19.11
C GLU A 15 -8.30 -23.75 -19.27
N LYS A 16 -6.97 -23.72 -19.13
CA LYS A 16 -6.07 -24.88 -19.31
C LYS A 16 -5.22 -25.22 -18.07
N GLY A 17 -5.52 -24.63 -16.90
CA GLY A 17 -4.74 -24.87 -15.67
C GLY A 17 -5.03 -23.87 -14.55
N ALA A 18 -4.14 -23.79 -13.57
CA ALA A 18 -4.25 -22.81 -12.49
C ALA A 18 -4.25 -21.38 -13.05
N GLY A 19 -5.36 -20.65 -12.87
CA GLY A 19 -5.52 -19.30 -13.40
C GLY A 19 -4.48 -18.33 -12.84
N VAL A 20 -3.99 -17.44 -13.70
CA VAL A 20 -3.02 -16.40 -13.30
C VAL A 20 -3.77 -15.18 -12.79
N SER A 21 -3.41 -14.67 -11.60
CA SER A 21 -4.01 -13.42 -11.13
C SER A 21 -3.61 -12.24 -12.02
N ARG A 22 -4.49 -11.22 -12.10
CA ARG A 22 -4.21 -9.99 -12.87
C ARG A 22 -2.89 -9.32 -12.46
N ALA A 23 -2.58 -9.30 -11.17
CA ALA A 23 -1.32 -8.75 -10.66
C ALA A 23 -0.11 -9.54 -11.17
N SER A 24 -0.18 -10.87 -11.18
CA SER A 24 0.87 -11.73 -11.74
C SER A 24 1.06 -11.51 -13.23
N PHE A 25 -0.03 -11.37 -13.99
CA PHE A 25 0.02 -11.08 -15.42
C PHE A 25 0.70 -9.73 -15.72
N ILE A 26 0.38 -8.68 -14.95
CA ILE A 26 1.04 -7.37 -15.08
C ILE A 26 2.54 -7.46 -14.75
N ARG A 27 2.92 -8.21 -13.72
CA ARG A 27 4.34 -8.46 -13.38
C ARG A 27 5.06 -9.16 -14.53
N MET A 28 4.45 -10.17 -15.14
CA MET A 28 5.00 -10.88 -16.29
C MET A 28 5.20 -9.93 -17.50
N ILE A 29 4.23 -9.08 -17.84
CA ILE A 29 4.39 -8.08 -18.91
C ILE A 29 5.57 -7.14 -18.63
N ARG A 30 5.74 -6.69 -17.39
CA ARG A 30 6.89 -5.83 -17.03
C ARG A 30 8.22 -6.53 -17.27
N LYS A 31 8.34 -7.80 -16.88
CA LYS A 31 9.54 -8.62 -17.14
C LYS A 31 9.78 -8.81 -18.64
N ALA A 32 8.74 -9.16 -19.41
CA ALA A 32 8.84 -9.37 -20.85
C ALA A 32 9.22 -8.09 -21.63
N LYS A 33 8.73 -6.93 -21.19
CA LYS A 33 9.16 -5.62 -21.71
C LYS A 33 10.63 -5.35 -21.41
N LYS A 34 11.05 -5.58 -20.17
CA LYS A 34 12.44 -5.38 -19.74
C LYS A 34 13.41 -6.28 -20.52
N ALA A 35 12.99 -7.51 -20.82
CA ALA A 35 13.76 -8.47 -21.60
C ALA A 35 13.72 -8.20 -23.12
N GLY A 36 13.04 -7.15 -23.59
CA GLY A 36 12.91 -6.86 -25.03
C GLY A 36 12.01 -7.83 -25.80
N ILE A 37 11.43 -8.83 -25.15
CA ILE A 37 10.59 -9.86 -25.80
C ILE A 37 9.25 -9.27 -26.27
N LEU A 38 8.75 -8.25 -25.58
CA LEU A 38 7.40 -7.73 -25.78
C LEU A 38 7.36 -6.20 -25.80
N VAL A 39 6.83 -5.62 -26.88
CA VAL A 39 6.43 -4.22 -26.97
C VAL A 39 4.92 -4.11 -26.79
N VAL A 40 4.47 -3.08 -26.06
CA VAL A 40 3.04 -2.82 -25.86
C VAL A 40 2.73 -1.40 -26.28
N HIS A 41 1.95 -1.27 -27.35
CA HIS A 41 1.47 0.02 -27.86
C HIS A 41 0.11 0.34 -27.27
N LYS A 42 0.00 1.54 -26.68
CA LYS A 42 -1.30 2.09 -26.30
C LYS A 42 -2.00 2.56 -27.57
N THR A 43 -3.27 2.23 -27.71
CA THR A 43 -4.08 2.68 -28.83
C THR A 43 -5.16 3.65 -28.35
N TYR A 44 -5.66 4.46 -29.28
CA TYR A 44 -6.68 5.47 -29.03
C TYR A 44 -7.83 5.27 -30.01
N ARG A 45 -9.06 5.52 -29.56
CA ARG A 45 -10.24 5.47 -30.43
C ARG A 45 -10.36 6.75 -31.24
N SER A 46 -10.95 6.68 -32.43
CA SER A 46 -11.26 7.84 -33.27
C SER A 46 -12.14 8.88 -32.55
N SER A 47 -13.05 8.44 -31.67
CA SER A 47 -13.88 9.30 -30.82
C SER A 47 -13.16 9.85 -29.58
N GLY A 48 -11.84 9.68 -29.47
CA GLY A 48 -11.06 9.98 -28.28
C GLY A 48 -11.14 8.91 -27.19
N GLY A 49 -10.15 8.93 -26.29
CA GLY A 49 -10.01 7.98 -25.18
C GLY A 49 -9.15 6.75 -25.49
N PHE A 50 -8.83 5.98 -24.44
CA PHE A 50 -7.98 4.80 -24.55
C PHE A 50 -8.74 3.61 -25.16
N ALA A 51 -8.14 2.98 -26.16
CA ALA A 51 -8.56 1.69 -26.70
C ALA A 51 -7.69 0.56 -26.13
N HIS A 52 -7.86 -0.66 -26.64
CA HIS A 52 -7.12 -1.82 -26.14
C HIS A 52 -5.67 -1.81 -26.59
N ASN A 53 -4.78 -2.17 -25.68
CA ASN A 53 -3.36 -2.23 -25.99
C ASN A 53 -3.08 -3.29 -27.06
N VAL A 54 -2.15 -2.97 -27.94
CA VAL A 54 -1.62 -3.90 -28.93
C VAL A 54 -0.31 -4.47 -28.41
N PHE A 55 -0.26 -5.80 -28.29
CA PHE A 55 0.89 -6.56 -27.84
C PHE A 55 1.65 -7.08 -29.06
N VAL A 56 2.93 -6.71 -29.17
CA VAL A 56 3.83 -7.08 -30.27
C VAL A 56 5.00 -7.85 -29.68
N PHE A 57 5.04 -9.15 -29.92
CA PHE A 57 6.19 -9.98 -29.57
C PHE A 57 7.30 -9.72 -30.58
N GLN A 58 8.47 -9.33 -30.08
CA GLN A 58 9.65 -9.13 -30.92
C GLN A 58 10.19 -10.51 -31.31
N ARG A 59 10.69 -10.61 -32.55
CA ARG A 59 11.44 -11.80 -32.95
C ARG A 59 12.71 -11.86 -32.13
N PHE A 60 13.00 -13.03 -31.58
CA PHE A 60 14.31 -13.34 -31.07
C PHE A 60 15.13 -13.71 -32.30
N ASP A 61 16.03 -12.83 -32.74
CA ASP A 61 17.04 -13.21 -33.73
C ASP A 61 18.24 -13.76 -32.94
N PRO A 62 18.50 -15.08 -32.97
CA PRO A 62 19.70 -15.63 -32.36
C PRO A 62 20.88 -15.30 -33.28
N THR A 63 21.42 -14.09 -33.18
CA THR A 63 22.75 -13.83 -33.72
C THR A 63 23.75 -14.29 -32.68
N GLY A 64 24.15 -15.56 -32.78
CA GLY A 64 25.13 -16.21 -31.92
C GLY A 64 24.62 -17.54 -31.38
N GLU A 65 25.26 -18.62 -31.80
CA GLU A 65 25.07 -19.99 -31.31
C GLU A 65 24.93 -20.01 -29.78
N THR A 66 23.70 -20.17 -29.30
CA THR A 66 23.52 -20.54 -27.90
C THR A 66 23.67 -22.04 -27.88
N GLU A 67 24.83 -22.53 -27.41
CA GLU A 67 25.01 -23.95 -27.16
C GLU A 67 23.83 -24.44 -26.31
N VAL A 68 23.03 -25.31 -26.92
CA VAL A 68 21.98 -26.06 -26.24
C VAL A 68 22.71 -26.90 -25.21
N ILE A 69 22.65 -26.53 -23.93
CA ILE A 69 23.20 -27.37 -22.86
C ILE A 69 22.37 -28.67 -22.87
N HIS A 70 22.90 -29.67 -23.58
CA HIS A 70 22.42 -31.03 -23.52
C HIS A 70 22.60 -31.50 -22.08
N ARG A 71 21.51 -31.89 -21.41
CA ARG A 71 21.61 -32.61 -20.14
C ARG A 71 22.11 -34.02 -20.46
N GLY A 72 23.42 -34.19 -20.38
CA GLY A 72 24.08 -35.48 -20.40
C GLY A 72 24.00 -36.13 -19.03
N ASN A 73 23.24 -37.23 -18.99
CA ASN A 73 23.25 -38.37 -18.07
C ASN A 73 23.08 -38.20 -16.54
N ASP A 74 22.33 -39.16 -16.00
CA ASP A 74 22.12 -39.44 -14.58
C ASP A 74 23.44 -39.73 -13.88
N GLU A 75 23.79 -38.92 -12.87
CA GLU A 75 24.87 -39.24 -11.93
C GLU A 75 24.36 -39.21 -10.49
N ASN A 76 24.80 -40.23 -9.76
CA ASN A 76 24.30 -40.69 -8.47
C ASN A 76 24.47 -39.67 -7.33
N ALA A 77 23.69 -39.89 -6.26
CA ALA A 77 23.78 -39.15 -5.01
C ALA A 77 25.21 -39.15 -4.45
N SER A 78 25.77 -37.96 -4.23
CA SER A 78 27.02 -37.78 -3.49
C SER A 78 26.89 -36.61 -2.52
N ASP A 79 27.37 -36.86 -1.31
CA ASP A 79 27.29 -36.00 -0.13
C ASP A 79 27.99 -34.64 -0.26
N SER A 80 27.33 -33.66 0.34
CA SER A 80 27.86 -32.51 1.08
C SER A 80 29.01 -31.70 0.49
N ARG A 81 28.67 -30.53 -0.06
CA ARG A 81 29.49 -29.31 0.07
C ARG A 81 28.60 -28.08 0.06
N ALA A 82 28.57 -27.37 1.20
CA ALA A 82 27.91 -26.09 1.35
C ALA A 82 28.61 -25.06 0.45
N VAL A 83 28.02 -24.81 -0.72
CA VAL A 83 28.36 -23.66 -1.56
C VAL A 83 27.31 -22.61 -1.28
N HIS A 84 27.75 -21.52 -0.64
CA HIS A 84 26.97 -20.31 -0.47
C HIS A 84 26.52 -19.81 -1.85
N THR A 85 25.26 -20.10 -2.19
CA THR A 85 24.54 -19.32 -3.19
C THR A 85 23.83 -18.23 -2.41
N GLU A 86 24.26 -16.98 -2.63
CA GLU A 86 23.52 -15.81 -2.18
C GLU A 86 22.12 -15.89 -2.81
N ASN A 87 21.16 -16.36 -2.01
CA ASN A 87 19.76 -16.16 -2.32
C ASN A 87 19.54 -14.65 -2.28
N GLU A 88 19.46 -14.03 -3.45
CA GLU A 88 18.86 -12.70 -3.58
C GLU A 88 17.44 -12.80 -3.01
N THR A 89 17.31 -12.45 -1.74
CA THR A 89 16.03 -12.32 -1.08
C THR A 89 15.17 -11.41 -1.95
N GLU A 90 14.01 -11.91 -2.38
CA GLU A 90 13.04 -11.18 -3.18
C GLU A 90 12.68 -9.88 -2.44
N THR A 91 13.41 -8.82 -2.77
CA THR A 91 13.11 -7.49 -2.31
C THR A 91 11.89 -7.08 -3.09
N ILE A 92 10.74 -7.12 -2.41
CA ILE A 92 9.53 -6.41 -2.81
C ILE A 92 9.93 -4.92 -2.84
N ASN A 93 10.46 -4.49 -3.98
CA ASN A 93 10.77 -3.09 -4.27
C ASN A 93 9.44 -2.32 -4.31
N LEU A 94 9.06 -1.76 -3.17
CA LEU A 94 7.93 -0.84 -2.97
C LEU A 94 8.17 0.54 -3.61
N LEU A 95 9.31 0.75 -4.27
CA LEU A 95 9.71 2.03 -4.87
C LEU A 95 8.83 2.46 -6.06
N ILE A 96 7.93 1.61 -6.57
CA ILE A 96 7.09 1.94 -7.74
C ILE A 96 5.76 2.62 -7.34
N ASN A 97 5.35 2.57 -6.07
CA ASN A 97 4.03 3.10 -5.67
C ASN A 97 3.94 4.64 -5.53
N HIS A 98 5.05 5.38 -5.70
CA HIS A 98 5.00 6.86 -5.73
C HIS A 98 4.58 7.44 -7.09
N GLN A 99 4.59 6.65 -8.17
CA GLN A 99 4.15 7.12 -9.50
C GLN A 99 2.69 6.79 -9.83
N ASP A 100 2.06 5.87 -9.10
CA ASP A 100 0.67 5.45 -9.34
C ASP A 100 -0.38 6.29 -8.58
N GLN A 101 0.01 7.35 -7.86
CA GLN A 101 -0.94 8.35 -7.34
C GLN A 101 -1.59 9.23 -8.43
N LYS A 102 -1.27 9.03 -9.71
CA LYS A 102 -1.93 9.73 -10.82
C LYS A 102 -3.16 9.03 -11.42
N ILE A 103 -3.64 7.91 -10.87
CA ILE A 103 -4.73 7.16 -11.52
C ILE A 103 -5.83 6.82 -10.51
N ASN A 104 -6.58 7.86 -10.10
CA ASN A 104 -8.03 7.83 -9.80
C ASN A 104 -8.48 9.19 -9.25
N ILE A 105 -8.12 10.28 -9.95
CA ILE A 105 -8.86 11.53 -9.83
C ILE A 105 -9.70 11.58 -11.10
N ARG A 106 -11.02 11.44 -10.90
CA ARG A 106 -12.08 11.86 -11.81
C ARG A 106 -11.60 13.06 -12.63
N LYS A 107 -11.68 12.99 -13.96
CA LYS A 107 -11.42 14.13 -14.85
C LYS A 107 -12.16 15.36 -14.32
N GLU A 108 -11.45 16.27 -13.68
CA GLU A 108 -11.74 17.69 -13.78
C GLU A 108 -10.84 18.18 -14.91
N SER A 109 -11.51 18.76 -15.89
CA SER A 109 -10.99 19.18 -17.18
C SER A 109 -9.69 19.96 -17.03
N ALA A 110 -8.74 19.69 -17.92
CA ALA A 110 -7.64 20.60 -18.18
C ALA A 110 -8.24 21.97 -18.53
N SER A 111 -8.23 22.91 -17.58
CA SER A 111 -8.40 24.32 -17.87
C SER A 111 -7.03 24.83 -18.26
N THR A 112 -6.92 25.15 -19.54
CA THR A 112 -5.96 26.10 -20.09
C THR A 112 -5.87 27.35 -19.21
N ASN A 113 -4.65 27.86 -19.10
CA ASN A 113 -4.28 29.11 -18.43
C ASN A 113 -5.31 30.23 -18.66
N THR A 114 -6.08 30.58 -17.61
CA THR A 114 -6.72 31.90 -17.42
C THR A 114 -7.26 31.98 -15.98
N THR A 115 -6.63 32.85 -15.19
CA THR A 115 -7.06 33.57 -13.98
C THR A 115 -8.41 33.23 -13.34
N THR A 116 -8.38 32.58 -12.17
CA THR A 116 -9.10 32.98 -10.94
C THR A 116 -8.43 32.29 -9.76
N GLU A 117 -7.62 33.03 -8.98
CA GLU A 117 -6.98 32.51 -7.76
C GLU A 117 -8.02 32.38 -6.65
N ASN A 118 -8.91 31.40 -6.76
CA ASN A 118 -9.75 31.03 -5.64
C ASN A 118 -8.88 30.24 -4.65
N PRO A 119 -8.79 30.65 -3.38
CA PRO A 119 -7.98 29.92 -2.39
C PRO A 119 -8.49 28.48 -2.29
N SER A 120 -7.60 27.53 -2.59
CA SER A 120 -7.92 26.10 -2.52
C SER A 120 -7.73 25.62 -1.08
N LEU A 121 -8.61 24.73 -0.61
CA LEU A 121 -8.49 24.09 0.71
C LEU A 121 -7.13 23.37 0.92
N LYS A 122 -6.39 23.11 -0.17
CA LYS A 122 -5.06 22.49 -0.14
C LYS A 122 -3.94 23.44 0.24
N ASP A 123 -4.19 24.75 0.22
CA ASP A 123 -3.19 25.79 0.43
C ASP A 123 -3.23 26.34 1.86
N LEU A 124 -4.22 25.93 2.66
CA LEU A 124 -4.36 26.34 4.05
C LEU A 124 -3.37 25.61 4.96
N ASP A 125 -2.67 26.39 5.78
CA ASP A 125 -1.74 25.92 6.80
C ASP A 125 -2.46 25.33 8.02
N GLU A 126 -1.71 24.93 9.04
CA GLU A 126 -2.25 24.32 10.24
C GLU A 126 -3.18 25.23 11.05
N THR A 127 -3.04 26.56 10.91
CA THR A 127 -3.81 27.57 11.65
C THR A 127 -5.29 27.51 11.27
N PHE A 128 -5.60 27.02 10.07
CA PHE A 128 -6.97 26.82 9.58
C PHE A 128 -7.55 25.45 9.93
N THR A 129 -6.92 24.68 10.83
CA THR A 129 -7.48 23.41 11.30
C THR A 129 -8.70 23.70 12.20
N PRO A 130 -9.84 23.00 12.03
CA PRO A 130 -11.03 23.25 12.85
C PRO A 130 -10.80 22.96 14.34
N ASP A 131 -11.53 23.66 15.22
CA ASP A 131 -11.45 23.57 16.69
C ASP A 131 -11.74 22.17 17.26
N ASN A 132 -12.34 21.28 16.46
CA ASN A 132 -12.57 19.90 16.88
C ASN A 132 -11.31 19.02 16.87
N VAL A 133 -10.19 19.53 16.35
CA VAL A 133 -8.89 18.85 16.38
C VAL A 133 -8.10 19.38 17.58
N PRO A 134 -7.67 18.51 18.51
CA PRO A 134 -6.91 18.96 19.67
C PRO A 134 -5.55 19.57 19.31
N ASN A 135 -5.21 20.69 19.96
CA ASN A 135 -3.96 21.42 19.73
C ASN A 135 -2.70 20.54 19.90
N GLU A 136 -2.69 19.65 20.89
CA GLU A 136 -1.58 18.71 21.10
C GLU A 136 -1.34 17.80 19.90
N PHE A 137 -2.43 17.37 19.26
CA PHE A 137 -2.37 16.55 18.06
C PHE A 137 -1.86 17.37 16.87
N ILE A 138 -2.34 18.61 16.69
CA ILE A 138 -1.88 19.53 15.64
C ILE A 138 -0.36 19.75 15.77
N GLN A 139 0.12 20.08 16.96
CA GLN A 139 1.56 20.31 17.23
C GLN A 139 2.41 19.07 16.94
N THR A 140 1.89 17.87 17.20
CA THR A 140 2.59 16.61 16.91
C THR A 140 2.67 16.32 15.40
N VAL A 141 1.60 16.61 14.65
CA VAL A 141 1.50 16.28 13.23
C VAL A 141 2.20 17.33 12.35
N LYS A 142 2.13 18.61 12.75
CA LYS A 142 2.67 19.77 12.01
C LYS A 142 4.08 19.56 11.43
N PRO A 143 5.08 19.05 12.17
CA PRO A 143 6.43 18.86 11.64
C PRO A 143 6.52 17.90 10.44
N PHE A 144 5.50 17.05 10.24
CA PHE A 144 5.43 16.08 9.14
C PHE A 144 4.41 16.46 8.07
N TYR A 145 3.31 17.12 8.47
CA TYR A 145 2.24 17.55 7.58
C TYR A 145 1.72 18.92 8.03
N ASN A 146 1.96 19.96 7.23
CA ASN A 146 1.62 21.34 7.59
C ASN A 146 0.23 21.79 7.08
N ARG A 147 -0.43 21.00 6.24
CA ARG A 147 -1.71 21.42 5.63
C ARG A 147 -2.88 21.10 6.56
N ALA A 148 -3.77 22.06 6.80
CA ALA A 148 -5.00 21.87 7.61
C ALA A 148 -5.76 20.60 7.19
N ILE A 149 -5.95 20.43 5.88
CA ILE A 149 -6.71 19.29 5.34
C ILE A 149 -6.07 17.93 5.66
N GLU A 150 -4.75 17.85 5.77
CA GLU A 150 -4.06 16.61 6.12
C GLU A 150 -4.17 16.31 7.60
N ILE A 151 -3.92 17.31 8.44
CA ILE A 151 -4.07 17.21 9.89
C ILE A 151 -5.50 16.77 10.23
N TYR A 152 -6.50 17.43 9.65
CA TYR A 152 -7.91 17.10 9.81
C TYR A 152 -8.23 15.66 9.34
N ARG A 153 -7.70 15.22 8.20
CA ARG A 153 -7.88 13.84 7.71
C ARG A 153 -7.28 12.79 8.66
N PHE A 154 -6.14 13.08 9.29
CA PHE A 154 -5.58 12.18 10.30
C PHE A 154 -6.46 12.12 11.55
N TRP A 155 -6.99 13.26 12.01
CA TRP A 155 -7.94 13.28 13.12
C TRP A 155 -9.23 12.52 12.80
N GLN A 156 -9.78 12.68 11.60
CA GLN A 156 -10.94 11.90 11.15
C GLN A 156 -10.67 10.39 11.14
N LYS A 157 -9.44 9.96 10.81
CA LYS A 157 -9.05 8.54 10.91
C LYS A 157 -8.99 8.05 12.36
N ALA A 158 -8.52 8.89 13.28
CA ALA A 158 -8.55 8.59 14.71
C ALA A 158 -9.99 8.41 15.20
N ARG A 159 -10.89 9.33 14.83
CA ARG A 159 -12.32 9.22 15.14
C ARG A 159 -12.95 7.95 14.56
N LEU A 160 -12.72 7.66 13.28
CA LEU A 160 -13.22 6.44 12.65
C LEU A 160 -12.70 5.15 13.32
N ALA A 161 -11.43 5.15 13.74
CA ALA A 161 -10.86 4.01 14.46
C ALA A 161 -11.44 3.90 15.87
N TYR A 162 -11.67 5.02 16.55
CA TYR A 162 -12.30 5.08 17.87
C TYR A 162 -13.74 4.58 17.82
N ASP A 163 -14.55 5.02 16.86
CA ASP A 163 -15.96 4.63 16.69
C ASP A 163 -16.17 3.11 16.55
N LYS A 164 -15.12 2.39 16.12
CA LYS A 164 -15.12 0.93 16.05
C LYS A 164 -15.15 0.26 17.43
N PHE A 165 -14.65 0.93 18.47
CA PHE A 165 -14.61 0.44 19.83
C PHE A 165 -15.60 1.27 20.64
N ASN A 166 -16.70 0.66 21.09
CA ASN A 166 -17.71 1.37 21.90
C ASN A 166 -17.14 1.72 23.29
N PHE A 167 -16.27 2.73 23.37
CA PHE A 167 -15.70 3.25 24.61
C PHE A 167 -16.77 4.01 25.40
N ASP A 168 -16.64 3.98 26.73
CA ASP A 168 -17.49 4.78 27.61
C ASP A 168 -17.08 6.26 27.64
N MET A 169 -15.77 6.49 27.56
CA MET A 169 -15.16 7.82 27.62
C MET A 169 -14.95 8.34 26.20
N PRO A 170 -15.17 9.63 25.93
CA PRO A 170 -15.10 10.19 24.59
C PRO A 170 -13.64 10.31 24.10
N LEU A 171 -13.46 10.53 22.80
CA LEU A 171 -12.15 10.51 22.11
C LEU A 171 -11.15 11.52 22.69
N GLU A 172 -11.63 12.61 23.27
CA GLU A 172 -10.83 13.69 23.88
C GLU A 172 -9.94 13.17 25.01
N PHE A 173 -10.31 12.07 25.69
CA PHE A 173 -9.46 11.45 26.71
C PHE A 173 -8.43 10.46 26.14
N MET A 174 -8.45 10.22 24.83
CA MET A 174 -7.59 9.28 24.12
C MET A 174 -6.63 9.97 23.14
N ILE A 175 -6.42 11.28 23.32
CA ILE A 175 -5.52 12.09 22.49
C ILE A 175 -4.08 11.56 22.60
N SER A 176 -3.62 11.25 23.81
CA SER A 176 -2.28 10.69 24.06
C SER A 176 -2.06 9.38 23.29
N VAL A 177 -3.03 8.47 23.32
CA VAL A 177 -3.01 7.19 22.58
C VAL A 177 -2.95 7.44 21.07
N THR A 178 -3.70 8.44 20.59
CA THR A 178 -3.73 8.83 19.18
C THR A 178 -2.39 9.42 18.73
N ILE A 179 -1.78 10.28 19.57
CA ILE A 179 -0.45 10.86 19.38
C ILE A 179 0.62 9.76 19.33
N ASP A 180 0.58 8.81 20.26
CA ASP A 180 1.52 7.69 20.29
C ASP A 180 1.37 6.82 19.04
N ALA A 181 0.14 6.53 18.61
CA ALA A 181 -0.11 5.79 17.37
C ALA A 181 0.47 6.53 16.14
N PHE A 182 0.38 7.86 16.11
CA PHE A 182 0.96 8.66 15.05
C PHE A 182 2.49 8.59 15.08
N LYS A 183 3.12 8.79 16.25
CA LYS A 183 4.58 8.69 16.45
C LYS A 183 5.11 7.31 16.06
N THR A 184 4.44 6.23 16.48
CA THR A 184 4.77 4.85 16.09
C THR A 184 4.68 4.68 14.58
N THR A 185 3.64 5.24 13.95
CA THR A 185 3.50 5.18 12.49
C THR A 185 4.59 5.96 11.77
N VAL A 186 4.96 7.15 12.25
CA VAL A 186 6.11 7.92 11.75
C VAL A 186 7.41 7.13 11.88
N PHE A 187 7.66 6.49 13.03
CA PHE A 187 8.84 5.65 13.24
C PHE A 187 8.91 4.51 12.22
N HIS A 188 7.81 3.77 12.03
CA HIS A 188 7.76 2.69 11.04
C HIS A 188 7.88 3.20 9.60
N TYR A 189 7.33 4.38 9.31
CA TYR A 189 7.44 5.03 8.02
C TYR A 189 8.90 5.40 7.71
N LYS A 190 9.58 6.06 8.64
CA LYS A 190 11.00 6.45 8.52
C LYS A 190 11.90 5.22 8.41
N ASN A 191 11.55 4.13 9.08
CA ASN A 191 12.24 2.84 8.98
C ASN A 191 11.89 2.02 7.73
N ARG A 192 11.13 2.56 6.78
CA ARG A 192 10.69 1.88 5.54
C ARG A 192 9.99 0.53 5.79
N LYS A 193 9.36 0.35 6.96
CA LYS A 193 8.63 -0.87 7.34
C LYS A 193 7.19 -0.90 6.83
N ILE A 194 6.66 0.25 6.41
CA ILE A 194 5.29 0.38 5.92
C ILE A 194 5.22 -0.06 4.46
N LYS A 195 4.44 -1.13 4.20
CA LYS A 195 4.19 -1.65 2.84
C LYS A 195 2.96 -1.04 2.16
N THR A 196 2.13 -0.33 2.93
CA THR A 196 0.87 0.32 2.51
C THR A 196 1.02 1.84 2.46
N THR A 197 -0.09 2.58 2.30
CA THR A 197 -0.05 4.04 2.50
C THR A 197 0.10 4.39 3.98
N PHE A 198 0.70 5.54 4.28
CA PHE A 198 0.88 6.04 5.65
C PHE A 198 -0.46 6.10 6.40
N GLY A 199 -1.50 6.67 5.78
CA GLY A 199 -2.82 6.79 6.40
C GLY A 199 -3.58 5.47 6.56
N GLN A 200 -3.25 4.40 5.80
CA GLN A 200 -3.79 3.06 6.05
C GLN A 200 -3.09 2.39 7.23
N TYR A 201 -1.77 2.49 7.27
CA TYR A 201 -0.98 1.93 8.37
C TYR A 201 -1.35 2.60 9.70
N PHE A 202 -1.47 3.93 9.69
CA PHE A 202 -1.89 4.71 10.86
C PHE A 202 -3.23 4.24 11.42
N TYR A 203 -4.24 4.01 10.56
CA TYR A 203 -5.53 3.47 10.99
C TYR A 203 -5.40 2.08 11.64
N GLY A 204 -4.52 1.23 11.09
CA GLY A 204 -4.20 -0.07 11.69
C GLY A 204 -3.55 0.07 13.08
N THR A 205 -2.58 0.96 13.22
CA THR A 205 -1.92 1.27 14.50
C THR A 205 -2.94 1.75 15.54
N LEU A 206 -3.82 2.69 15.15
CA LEU A 206 -4.91 3.18 16.00
C LEU A 206 -5.81 2.04 16.48
N CYS A 207 -6.25 1.17 15.57
CA CYS A 207 -7.08 0.01 15.94
C CYS A 207 -6.37 -0.91 16.95
N GLY A 208 -5.07 -1.14 16.77
CA GLY A 208 -4.30 -1.94 17.71
C GLY A 208 -4.22 -1.31 19.10
N MET A 209 -3.90 -0.02 19.17
CA MET A 209 -3.74 0.70 20.44
C MET A 209 -5.07 0.93 21.16
N PHE A 210 -6.13 1.29 20.43
CA PHE A 210 -7.48 1.37 21.00
C PHE A 210 -7.99 0.00 21.47
N GLY A 211 -7.68 -1.08 20.75
CA GLY A 211 -8.00 -2.44 21.23
C GLY A 211 -7.30 -2.80 22.56
N VAL A 212 -6.08 -2.31 22.79
CA VAL A 212 -5.42 -2.43 24.10
C VAL A 212 -6.19 -1.63 25.16
N GLN A 213 -6.54 -0.38 24.85
CA GLN A 213 -7.25 0.48 25.78
C GLN A 213 -8.64 -0.06 26.15
N LYS A 214 -9.38 -0.62 25.18
CA LYS A 214 -10.70 -1.21 25.45
C LYS A 214 -10.60 -2.43 26.35
N ARG A 215 -9.54 -3.23 26.22
CA ARG A 215 -9.27 -4.35 27.14
C ARG A 215 -8.99 -3.86 28.55
N LYS A 216 -8.22 -2.78 28.71
CA LYS A 216 -7.99 -2.16 30.03
C LYS A 216 -9.28 -1.67 30.66
N GLU A 217 -10.13 -0.98 29.91
CA GLU A 217 -11.45 -0.52 30.37
C GLU A 217 -12.33 -1.71 30.81
N HIS A 218 -12.38 -2.78 30.02
CA HIS A 218 -13.12 -3.99 30.38
C HIS A 218 -12.59 -4.64 31.66
N MET A 219 -11.27 -4.75 31.82
CA MET A 219 -10.63 -5.30 33.02
C MET A 219 -10.90 -4.46 34.27
N ALA A 220 -10.98 -3.13 34.13
CA ALA A 220 -11.31 -2.25 35.25
C ALA A 220 -12.77 -2.44 35.72
N LYS A 221 -13.71 -2.66 34.80
CA LYS A 221 -15.12 -2.94 35.13
C LYS A 221 -15.36 -4.33 35.70
N LYS A 222 -14.63 -5.31 35.19
CA LYS A 222 -14.71 -6.71 35.62
C LYS A 222 -13.30 -7.17 36.00
N PRO A 223 -12.87 -6.90 37.24
CA PRO A 223 -11.63 -7.45 37.76
C PRO A 223 -11.66 -8.96 37.52
N ARG A 224 -10.59 -9.52 36.97
CA ARG A 224 -10.50 -10.98 36.88
C ARG A 224 -10.52 -11.53 38.29
N TYR A 225 -11.16 -12.68 38.46
CA TYR A 225 -11.05 -13.46 39.68
C TYR A 225 -9.55 -13.74 39.92
N ASN A 226 -8.97 -13.07 40.92
CA ASN A 226 -7.59 -13.34 41.31
C ASN A 226 -7.62 -14.55 42.22
N TRP A 227 -7.49 -15.74 41.64
CA TRP A 227 -7.52 -17.01 42.37
C TRP A 227 -6.37 -17.14 43.38
N LEU A 228 -5.34 -16.29 43.30
CA LEU A 228 -4.24 -16.21 44.26
C LEU A 228 -4.64 -15.48 45.56
N ASP A 229 -5.55 -14.52 45.51
CA ASP A 229 -6.00 -13.77 46.70
C ASP A 229 -7.15 -14.51 47.44
N ALA A 230 -7.64 -15.61 46.88
CA ALA A 230 -8.79 -16.35 47.42
C ALA A 230 -8.44 -17.38 48.51
N MET A 231 -7.17 -17.47 48.92
CA MET A 231 -6.72 -18.46 49.93
C MET A 231 -6.55 -17.91 51.35
N GLU A 232 -6.93 -16.65 51.61
CA GLU A 232 -7.01 -16.10 52.97
C GLU A 232 -8.47 -16.10 53.46
N CYS A 233 -9.00 -17.28 53.80
CA CYS A 233 -10.24 -17.45 54.56
C CYS A 233 -10.10 -18.64 55.51
#